data_AF-A0A3A3CQT8-F1
#
_entry.id   AF-A0A3A3CQT8-F1
#
_cell.length_a   1.000
_cell.length_b   1.000
_cell.length_c   1.000
_cell.angle_alpha   90.00
_cell.angle_beta   90.00
_cell.angle_gamma   90.00
#
_symmetry.space_group_name_H-M   'P 1'
#
loop_
_entity.id
_entity.type
_entity.pdbx_description
1 polymer ?
#
loop_
_entity_poly.entity_id
_entity_poly.type
_entity_poly.pdbx_seq_one_letter_code
_entity_poly.pdbx_strand_id
1 'polypeptide(L)'
;MKKFFLVFTVLFLFGCSSIPISTMLKYRNFDEQSFAALDPFQIRSKITVSEPFTLKMEKIKLSLSLENEKGLRDFTFPLALEKRDSIAAQNGLFSSEPAKTEYTFKLSELAVNNFKETQNLLSQEAQGKVSFSIGVGFNEDPQKAQSVYFSIALQLEEKDGYFTLIEETEVDFGPGQEHEKTL
;
A
#
# COMPACT_ATOMS: atom_id res chain seq x y z
N MET A 1 48.72 -20.05 -22.11
CA MET A 1 47.94 -19.08 -21.30
C MET A 1 46.91 -18.43 -22.22
N LYS A 2 45.70 -18.09 -21.72
CA LYS A 2 44.61 -17.38 -22.44
C LYS A 2 43.59 -18.27 -23.19
N LYS A 3 42.96 -19.22 -22.50
CA LYS A 3 41.70 -19.88 -22.94
C LYS A 3 40.69 -20.10 -21.79
N PHE A 4 40.79 -19.30 -20.72
CA PHE A 4 39.95 -19.44 -19.53
C PHE A 4 39.21 -18.14 -19.16
N PHE A 5 38.91 -17.28 -20.13
CA PHE A 5 38.31 -15.97 -19.87
C PHE A 5 36.95 -15.74 -20.55
N LEU A 6 36.26 -16.81 -20.98
CA LEU A 6 34.98 -16.69 -21.70
C LEU A 6 33.90 -17.59 -21.11
N VAL A 7 33.94 -17.86 -19.80
CA VAL A 7 32.91 -18.66 -19.12
C VAL A 7 32.27 -17.91 -17.94
N PHE A 8 32.75 -16.73 -17.57
CA PHE A 8 32.29 -16.03 -16.35
C PHE A 8 31.22 -14.94 -16.58
N THR A 9 30.76 -14.72 -17.83
CA THR A 9 29.95 -13.53 -18.15
C THR A 9 28.44 -13.80 -18.33
N VAL A 10 27.95 -15.04 -18.20
CA VAL A 10 26.54 -15.36 -18.51
C VAL A 10 25.69 -15.75 -17.28
N LEU A 11 26.24 -15.86 -16.07
CA LEU A 11 25.50 -16.42 -14.93
C LEU A 11 24.90 -15.41 -13.92
N PHE A 12 24.92 -14.10 -14.19
CA PHE A 12 24.40 -13.08 -13.25
C PHE A 12 23.25 -12.23 -13.81
N LEU A 13 22.38 -12.82 -14.63
CA LEU A 13 21.09 -12.23 -14.99
C LEU A 13 19.94 -12.83 -14.16
N PHE A 14 20.13 -12.97 -12.84
CA PHE A 14 18.98 -13.05 -11.94
C PHE A 14 18.45 -11.62 -11.77
N GLY A 15 17.63 -11.19 -12.72
CA GLY A 15 16.79 -10.01 -12.56
C GLY A 15 15.82 -10.26 -11.42
N CYS A 16 16.20 -9.89 -10.20
CA CYS A 16 15.32 -9.90 -9.04
C CYS A 16 14.40 -8.69 -9.11
N SER A 17 13.35 -8.76 -9.94
CA SER A 17 12.13 -7.98 -9.74
C SER A 17 10.91 -8.89 -9.78
N SER A 18 11.04 -10.14 -9.32
CA SER A 18 9.87 -10.95 -9.03
C SER A 18 9.36 -10.56 -7.65
N ILE A 19 8.19 -9.90 -7.59
CA ILE A 19 7.32 -10.06 -6.42
C ILE A 19 7.24 -11.57 -6.17
N PRO A 20 7.55 -12.07 -4.96
CA PRO A 20 7.55 -13.50 -4.73
C PRO A 20 6.16 -14.02 -5.12
N ILE A 21 6.07 -14.98 -6.04
CA ILE A 21 4.79 -15.62 -6.42
C ILE A 21 4.09 -16.15 -5.16
N SER A 22 4.88 -16.55 -4.16
CA SER A 22 4.43 -16.93 -2.82
C SER A 22 3.59 -15.86 -2.14
N THR A 23 3.90 -14.57 -2.30
CA THR A 23 3.19 -13.45 -1.69
C THR A 23 1.78 -13.31 -2.28
N MET A 24 1.65 -13.38 -3.61
CA MET A 24 0.34 -13.33 -4.28
C MET A 24 -0.54 -14.53 -3.91
N LEU A 25 0.03 -15.74 -3.86
CA LEU A 25 -0.71 -16.95 -3.47
C LEU A 25 -1.11 -16.94 -2.00
N LYS A 26 -0.23 -16.47 -1.11
CA LYS A 26 -0.50 -16.35 0.33
C LYS A 26 -1.69 -15.43 0.59
N TYR A 27 -1.75 -14.28 -0.09
CA TYR A 27 -2.84 -13.33 0.12
C TYR A 27 -4.18 -13.77 -0.46
N ARG A 28 -4.19 -14.60 -1.51
CA ARG A 28 -5.43 -15.18 -2.04
C ARG A 28 -6.14 -16.09 -1.03
N ASN A 29 -5.36 -16.78 -0.19
CA ASN A 29 -5.87 -17.66 0.86
C ASN A 29 -5.87 -16.96 2.23
N PHE A 30 -5.78 -15.63 2.28
CA PHE A 30 -5.75 -14.89 3.53
C PHE A 30 -7.14 -14.90 4.19
N ASP A 31 -7.19 -15.40 5.42
CA ASP A 31 -8.40 -15.63 6.20
C ASP A 31 -8.26 -15.06 7.62
N GLU A 32 -9.24 -15.30 8.50
CA GLU A 32 -9.18 -14.78 9.88
C GLU A 32 -8.03 -15.38 10.69
N GLN A 33 -7.63 -16.63 10.42
CA GLN A 33 -6.51 -17.26 11.11
C GLN A 33 -5.19 -16.59 10.74
N SER A 34 -5.02 -16.30 9.44
CA SER A 34 -3.90 -15.53 8.92
C SER A 34 -3.85 -14.13 9.52
N PHE A 35 -5.02 -13.48 9.66
CA PHE A 35 -5.15 -12.18 10.33
C PHE A 35 -4.77 -12.24 11.82
N ALA A 36 -5.27 -13.24 12.56
CA ALA A 36 -5.02 -13.41 13.98
C ALA A 36 -3.54 -13.66 14.32
N ALA A 37 -2.77 -14.19 13.36
CA ALA A 37 -1.34 -14.45 13.51
C ALA A 37 -0.44 -13.22 13.24
N LEU A 38 -0.99 -12.12 12.69
CA LEU A 38 -0.19 -10.94 12.36
C LEU A 38 0.35 -10.25 13.61
N ASP A 39 1.62 -9.84 13.54
CA ASP A 39 2.21 -8.91 14.51
C ASP A 39 1.91 -7.46 14.07
N PRO A 40 1.06 -6.72 14.80
CA PRO A 40 0.70 -5.35 14.43
C PRO A 40 1.92 -4.40 14.38
N PHE A 41 3.01 -4.72 15.07
CA PHE A 41 4.23 -3.91 15.04
C PHE A 41 5.04 -4.06 13.75
N GLN A 42 4.77 -5.09 12.93
CA GLN A 42 5.43 -5.32 11.65
C GLN A 42 4.66 -4.75 10.46
N ILE A 43 3.41 -4.34 10.67
CA ILE A 43 2.58 -3.80 9.60
C ILE A 43 3.12 -2.45 9.16
N ARG A 44 3.40 -2.32 7.86
CA ARG A 44 3.87 -1.09 7.23
C ARG A 44 3.10 -0.82 5.94
N SER A 45 2.87 0.44 5.63
CA SER A 45 2.47 0.84 4.28
C SER A 45 3.47 1.82 3.70
N LYS A 46 3.62 1.76 2.38
CA LYS A 46 4.35 2.74 1.59
C LYS A 46 3.38 3.41 0.65
N ILE A 47 3.41 4.74 0.64
CA ILE A 47 2.63 5.55 -0.28
C ILE A 47 3.61 6.48 -0.99
N THR A 48 3.67 6.38 -2.31
CA THR A 48 4.51 7.25 -3.14
C THR A 48 3.59 8.12 -3.96
N VAL A 49 3.83 9.43 -3.96
CA VAL A 49 3.01 10.42 -4.68
C VAL A 49 3.90 11.37 -5.47
N SER A 50 3.49 11.70 -6.68
CA SER A 50 4.15 12.70 -7.53
C SER A 50 3.97 14.12 -6.98
N GLU A 51 5.05 14.90 -6.97
CA GLU A 51 4.98 16.33 -6.70
C GLU A 51 4.09 17.05 -7.74
N PRO A 52 3.41 18.14 -7.34
CA PRO A 52 3.48 18.83 -6.05
C PRO A 52 2.53 18.26 -4.97
N PHE A 53 1.87 17.14 -5.21
CA PHE A 53 0.87 16.60 -4.30
C PHE A 53 1.50 16.01 -3.04
N THR A 54 0.85 16.25 -1.91
CA THR A 54 1.27 15.77 -0.60
C THR A 54 0.11 15.07 0.11
N LEU A 55 0.47 14.11 0.97
CA LEU A 55 -0.53 13.35 1.72
C LEU A 55 -1.06 14.16 2.91
N LYS A 56 -2.37 14.07 3.12
CA LYS A 56 -3.08 14.57 4.30
C LYS A 56 -3.02 13.53 5.41
N MET A 57 -2.05 13.67 6.31
CA MET A 57 -1.64 12.65 7.29
C MET A 57 -2.83 12.11 8.12
N GLU A 58 -3.77 12.97 8.52
CA GLU A 58 -4.95 12.58 9.31
C GLU A 58 -5.97 11.73 8.56
N LYS A 59 -5.88 11.66 7.22
CA LYS A 59 -6.74 10.83 6.38
C LYS A 59 -6.11 9.48 6.04
N ILE A 60 -4.89 9.21 6.49
CA ILE A 60 -4.16 7.98 6.17
C ILE A 60 -4.53 6.89 7.18
N LYS A 61 -5.21 5.84 6.69
CA LYS A 61 -5.69 4.73 7.51
C LYS A 61 -5.57 3.39 6.79
N LEU A 62 -5.30 2.34 7.55
CA LEU A 62 -5.48 0.96 7.10
C LEU A 62 -6.91 0.53 7.42
N SER A 63 -7.58 -0.08 6.45
CA SER A 63 -8.89 -0.69 6.65
C SER A 63 -8.79 -2.20 6.48
N LEU A 64 -9.51 -2.92 7.33
CA LEU A 64 -9.72 -4.37 7.26
C LEU A 64 -11.19 -4.61 6.97
N SER A 65 -11.49 -5.36 5.93
CA SER A 65 -12.84 -5.78 5.59
C SER A 65 -12.97 -7.28 5.78
N LEU A 66 -13.94 -7.68 6.60
CA LEU A 66 -14.32 -9.08 6.82
C LEU A 66 -15.68 -9.34 6.18
N GLU A 67 -15.71 -10.29 5.24
CA GLU A 67 -16.92 -10.76 4.59
C GLU A 67 -17.19 -12.21 4.99
N ASN A 68 -18.33 -12.44 5.67
CA ASN A 68 -18.80 -13.78 6.03
C ASN A 68 -20.34 -13.86 5.93
N GLU A 69 -20.94 -14.96 6.40
CA GLU A 69 -22.40 -15.15 6.31
C GLU A 69 -23.22 -14.11 7.10
N LYS A 70 -22.60 -13.38 8.04
CA LYS A 70 -23.24 -12.28 8.77
C LYS A 70 -23.18 -10.95 8.00
N GLY A 71 -22.53 -10.92 6.84
CA GLY A 71 -22.34 -9.74 6.01
C GLY A 71 -20.94 -9.15 6.09
N LEU A 72 -20.79 -7.95 5.52
CA LEU A 72 -19.55 -7.19 5.49
C LEU A 72 -19.38 -6.35 6.75
N ARG A 73 -18.21 -6.41 7.38
CA ARG A 73 -17.80 -5.53 8.48
C ARG A 73 -16.43 -4.93 8.21
N ASP A 74 -16.33 -3.62 8.44
CA ASP A 74 -15.10 -2.86 8.23
C ASP A 74 -14.54 -2.36 9.55
N PHE A 75 -13.23 -2.51 9.70
CA PHE A 75 -12.44 -1.98 10.82
C PHE A 75 -11.41 -1.02 10.26
N THR A 76 -11.09 0.04 11.00
CA THR A 76 -10.12 1.05 10.56
C THR A 76 -9.07 1.33 11.62
N PHE A 77 -7.84 1.50 11.15
CA PHE A 77 -6.65 1.61 11.96
C PHE A 77 -5.85 2.85 11.50
N PRO A 78 -5.82 3.93 12.30
CA PRO A 78 -5.07 5.13 11.94
C PRO A 78 -3.58 4.85 11.86
N LEU A 79 -2.93 5.38 10.83
CA LEU A 79 -1.50 5.20 10.61
C LEU A 79 -0.68 6.39 11.10
N ALA A 80 0.54 6.12 11.53
CA ALA A 80 1.52 7.13 11.94
C ALA A 80 2.70 7.12 10.96
N LEU A 81 3.17 8.31 10.59
CA LEU A 81 4.35 8.44 9.73
C LEU A 81 5.59 7.88 10.45
N GLU A 82 6.29 6.98 9.79
CA GLU A 82 7.56 6.42 10.27
C GLU A 82 8.74 7.06 9.55
N LYS A 83 8.64 7.19 8.22
CA LYS A 83 9.71 7.72 7.38
C LYS A 83 9.16 8.51 6.19
N ARG A 84 9.92 9.51 5.76
CA ARG A 84 9.68 10.25 4.51
C ARG A 84 10.98 10.33 3.73
N ASP A 85 10.92 9.97 2.45
CA ASP A 85 12.04 10.04 1.52
C ASP A 85 11.64 10.84 0.28
N SER A 86 12.58 11.60 -0.28
CA SER A 86 12.41 12.31 -1.55
C SER A 86 13.07 11.53 -2.67
N ILE A 87 12.35 11.39 -3.78
CA ILE A 87 12.80 10.73 -5.00
C ILE A 87 12.93 11.82 -6.06
N ALA A 88 14.14 12.04 -6.54
CA ALA A 88 14.42 13.06 -7.54
C ALA A 88 13.68 12.77 -8.85
N ALA A 89 13.30 13.84 -9.56
CA ALA A 89 12.76 13.75 -10.91
C ALA A 89 13.74 12.99 -11.83
N GLN A 90 13.20 12.14 -12.69
CA GLN A 90 13.99 11.40 -13.68
C GLN A 90 13.71 11.94 -15.06
N ASN A 91 14.75 12.42 -15.74
CA ASN A 91 14.66 12.89 -17.12
C ASN A 91 15.41 11.92 -18.02
N GLY A 92 14.67 11.14 -18.80
CA GLY A 92 15.21 10.25 -19.83
C GLY A 92 15.17 10.89 -21.22
N LEU A 93 15.77 10.21 -22.19
CA LEU A 93 15.73 10.62 -23.60
C LEU A 93 14.32 10.51 -24.23
N PHE A 94 13.45 9.68 -23.66
CA PHE A 94 12.13 9.36 -24.22
C PHE A 94 10.95 9.65 -23.26
N SER A 95 11.22 9.91 -21.98
CA SER A 95 10.21 10.22 -20.97
C SER A 95 10.80 11.05 -19.84
N SER A 96 9.94 11.80 -19.15
CA SER A 96 10.28 12.50 -17.91
C SER A 96 9.29 12.11 -16.83
N GLU A 97 9.79 11.74 -15.66
CA GLU A 97 8.98 11.52 -14.46
C GLU A 97 9.20 12.67 -13.48
N PRO A 98 8.12 13.23 -12.91
CA PRO A 98 8.24 14.24 -11.87
C PRO A 98 8.93 13.67 -10.63
N ALA A 99 9.45 14.55 -9.78
CA ALA A 99 9.90 14.17 -8.46
C ALA A 99 8.73 13.55 -7.66
N LYS A 100 9.05 12.60 -6.78
CA LYS A 100 8.06 11.89 -5.96
C LYS A 100 8.47 11.96 -4.50
N THR A 101 7.49 11.90 -3.60
CA THR A 101 7.76 11.69 -2.17
C THR A 101 7.24 10.31 -1.77
N GLU A 102 8.11 9.49 -1.16
CA GLU A 102 7.73 8.21 -0.54
C GLU A 102 7.51 8.42 0.95
N TYR A 103 6.35 7.97 1.44
CA TYR A 103 5.99 7.97 2.85
C TYR A 103 5.86 6.53 3.32
N THR A 104 6.63 6.16 4.35
CA THR A 104 6.46 4.91 5.07
C THR A 104 5.66 5.17 6.33
N PHE A 105 4.59 4.42 6.52
CA PHE A 105 3.74 4.49 7.69
C PHE A 105 3.76 3.17 8.46
N LYS A 106 3.52 3.28 9.77
CA LYS A 106 3.26 2.16 10.68
C LYS A 106 1.89 2.33 11.32
N LEU A 107 1.37 1.28 11.96
CA LEU A 107 0.22 1.46 12.85
C LEU A 107 0.56 2.47 13.95
N SER A 108 -0.35 3.41 14.21
CA SER A 108 -0.26 4.25 15.41
C SER A 108 -0.39 3.41 16.69
N GLU A 109 0.03 3.94 17.83
CA GLU A 109 -0.10 3.22 19.11
C GLU A 109 -1.55 2.85 19.43
N LEU A 110 -2.49 3.76 19.17
CA LEU A 110 -3.92 3.51 19.27
C LEU A 110 -4.36 2.37 18.32
N ALA A 111 -3.89 2.41 17.08
CA ALA A 111 -4.19 1.38 16.10
C ALA A 111 -3.65 0.01 16.49
N VAL A 112 -2.46 -0.09 17.08
CA VAL A 112 -1.91 -1.36 17.55
C VAL A 112 -2.82 -2.01 18.60
N ASN A 113 -3.34 -1.23 19.54
CA ASN A 113 -4.27 -1.74 20.55
C ASN A 113 -5.60 -2.17 19.91
N ASN A 114 -6.20 -1.31 19.09
CA ASN A 114 -7.45 -1.62 18.39
C ASN A 114 -7.32 -2.84 17.47
N PHE A 115 -6.15 -3.03 16.86
CA PHE A 115 -5.87 -4.17 15.99
C PHE A 115 -5.87 -5.48 16.77
N LYS A 116 -5.22 -5.50 17.94
CA LYS A 116 -5.25 -6.67 18.85
C LYS A 116 -6.65 -6.96 19.38
N GLU A 117 -7.41 -5.93 19.71
CA GLU A 117 -8.83 -6.09 20.11
C GLU A 117 -9.65 -6.68 18.97
N THR A 118 -9.43 -6.23 17.74
CA THR A 118 -10.06 -6.78 16.54
C THR A 118 -9.65 -8.24 16.33
N GLN A 119 -8.37 -8.60 16.48
CA GLN A 119 -7.92 -10.00 16.40
C GLN A 119 -8.64 -10.88 17.43
N ASN A 120 -8.79 -10.42 18.67
CA ASN A 120 -9.52 -11.15 19.71
C ASN A 120 -11.00 -11.30 19.37
N LEU A 121 -11.65 -10.24 18.89
CA LEU A 121 -13.06 -10.25 18.45
C LEU A 121 -13.28 -11.29 17.35
N LEU A 122 -12.41 -11.29 16.34
CA LEU A 122 -12.55 -12.13 15.15
C LEU A 122 -12.11 -13.59 15.39
N SER A 123 -11.31 -13.86 16.43
CA SER A 123 -10.87 -15.22 16.77
C SER A 123 -12.00 -16.21 17.07
N GLN A 124 -13.20 -15.71 17.39
CA GLN A 124 -14.39 -16.50 17.75
C GLN A 124 -15.40 -16.60 16.60
N GLU A 125 -15.08 -16.04 15.44
CA GLU A 125 -16.02 -15.96 14.33
C GLU A 125 -15.86 -17.10 13.32
N ALA A 126 -16.96 -17.41 12.63
CA ALA A 126 -16.96 -18.42 11.58
C ALA A 126 -16.21 -17.91 10.35
N GLN A 127 -15.58 -18.84 9.63
CA GLN A 127 -14.69 -18.59 8.49
C GLN A 127 -15.24 -17.56 7.50
N GLY A 128 -14.37 -16.64 7.09
CA GLY A 128 -14.69 -15.48 6.29
C GLY A 128 -13.47 -14.98 5.51
N LYS A 129 -13.75 -14.17 4.49
CA LYS A 129 -12.71 -13.56 3.66
C LYS A 129 -12.25 -12.27 4.29
N VAL A 130 -10.94 -12.14 4.43
CA VAL A 130 -10.30 -10.93 4.96
C VAL A 130 -9.60 -10.20 3.82
N SER A 131 -9.81 -8.90 3.74
CA SER A 131 -9.09 -8.03 2.79
C SER A 131 -8.63 -6.74 3.46
N PHE A 132 -7.58 -6.15 2.90
CA PHE A 132 -7.00 -4.90 3.39
C PHE A 132 -7.04 -3.83 2.31
N SER A 133 -7.25 -2.59 2.72
CA SER A 133 -7.11 -1.42 1.88
C SER A 133 -6.46 -0.26 2.64
N ILE A 134 -5.88 0.69 1.91
CA ILE A 134 -5.32 1.91 2.48
C ILE A 134 -6.20 3.07 2.03
N GLY A 135 -6.82 3.76 2.99
CA GLY A 135 -7.46 5.04 2.77
C GLY A 135 -6.40 6.13 2.67
N VAL A 136 -6.44 6.89 1.58
CA VAL A 136 -5.53 8.03 1.35
C VAL A 136 -6.31 9.33 1.18
N GLY A 137 -5.72 10.43 1.62
CA GLY A 137 -6.19 11.77 1.32
C GLY A 137 -5.03 12.66 0.95
N PHE A 138 -5.29 13.65 0.10
CA PHE A 138 -4.31 14.65 -0.35
C PHE A 138 -4.62 16.01 0.28
N ASN A 139 -3.60 16.85 0.47
CA ASN A 139 -3.79 18.21 0.99
C ASN A 139 -4.28 19.15 -0.10
N GLU A 140 -3.79 18.95 -1.30
CA GLU A 140 -4.11 19.72 -2.48
C GLU A 140 -5.41 19.20 -3.09
N ASP A 141 -6.27 20.14 -3.49
CA ASP A 141 -7.38 19.83 -4.38
C ASP A 141 -6.85 19.90 -5.81
N PRO A 142 -6.79 18.79 -6.54
CA PRO A 142 -6.32 18.75 -7.91
C PRO A 142 -7.17 19.68 -8.77
N GLN A 143 -6.50 20.68 -9.36
CA GLN A 143 -7.16 21.59 -10.29
C GLN A 143 -7.48 20.85 -11.59
N LYS A 144 -8.47 21.36 -12.35
CA LYS A 144 -8.82 20.84 -13.68
C LYS A 144 -7.55 20.63 -14.52
N ALA A 145 -7.35 19.41 -15.02
CA ALA A 145 -6.19 18.96 -15.80
C ALA A 145 -4.88 18.68 -15.02
N GLN A 146 -4.92 18.54 -13.70
CA GLN A 146 -3.80 18.00 -12.92
C GLN A 146 -4.04 16.52 -12.61
N SER A 147 -3.08 15.69 -13.02
CA SER A 147 -3.07 14.26 -12.74
C SER A 147 -2.21 13.98 -11.51
N VAL A 148 -2.75 13.20 -10.58
CA VAL A 148 -1.97 12.69 -9.44
C VAL A 148 -1.55 11.26 -9.76
N TYR A 149 -0.24 11.03 -9.77
CA TYR A 149 0.31 9.68 -9.86
C TYR A 149 0.67 9.22 -8.45
N PHE A 150 0.11 8.09 -8.02
CA PHE A 150 0.50 7.50 -6.76
C PHE A 150 0.55 5.97 -6.82
N SER A 151 1.32 5.42 -5.90
CA SER A 151 1.42 3.99 -5.64
C SER A 151 1.20 3.71 -4.17
N ILE A 152 0.61 2.56 -3.87
CA ILE A 152 0.42 2.06 -2.51
C ILE A 152 0.95 0.64 -2.43
N ALA A 153 1.81 0.39 -1.46
CA ALA A 153 2.25 -0.94 -1.08
C ALA A 153 1.99 -1.20 0.41
N LEU A 154 1.72 -2.45 0.75
CA LEU A 154 1.43 -2.90 2.11
C LEU A 154 2.38 -4.04 2.46
N GLN A 155 2.85 -4.06 3.70
CA GLN A 155 3.62 -5.14 4.31
C GLN A 155 2.85 -5.57 5.55
N LEU A 156 2.48 -6.84 5.63
CA LEU A 156 1.80 -7.41 6.79
C LEU A 156 2.76 -8.14 7.74
N GLU A 157 3.85 -8.69 7.21
CA GLU A 157 4.91 -9.38 7.95
C GLU A 157 6.27 -8.98 7.36
N GLU A 158 7.27 -8.77 8.21
CA GLU A 158 8.59 -8.29 7.75
C GLU A 158 9.26 -9.26 6.77
N LYS A 159 9.15 -10.55 7.02
CA LYS A 159 9.75 -11.61 6.19
C LYS A 159 9.15 -11.72 4.78
N ASP A 160 7.93 -11.24 4.57
CA ASP A 160 7.24 -11.35 3.27
C ASP A 160 7.43 -10.09 2.41
N GLY A 161 7.93 -9.00 3.01
CA GLY A 161 8.13 -7.72 2.36
C GLY A 161 6.84 -7.02 1.95
N TYR A 162 6.99 -6.02 1.08
CA TYR A 162 5.86 -5.26 0.54
C TYR A 162 5.20 -5.98 -0.64
N PHE A 163 3.88 -5.91 -0.70
CA PHE A 163 3.08 -6.21 -1.89
C PHE A 163 2.32 -4.98 -2.35
N THR A 164 2.17 -4.85 -3.65
CA THR A 164 1.51 -3.69 -4.27
C THR A 164 -0.01 -3.80 -4.17
N LEU A 165 -0.65 -2.75 -3.64
CA LEU A 165 -2.10 -2.57 -3.67
C LEU A 165 -2.53 -1.75 -4.89
N ILE A 166 -1.78 -0.69 -5.18
CA ILE A 166 -2.01 0.23 -6.31
C ILE A 166 -0.65 0.54 -6.93
N GLU A 167 -0.54 0.35 -8.24
CA GLU A 167 0.67 0.62 -9.01
C GLU A 167 0.43 1.83 -9.92
N GLU A 168 1.25 2.87 -9.75
CA GLU A 168 1.34 4.09 -10.56
C GLU A 168 0.05 4.50 -11.28
N THR A 169 -1.02 4.63 -10.50
CA THR A 169 -2.33 4.93 -11.05
C THR A 169 -2.50 6.43 -11.18
N GLU A 170 -2.89 6.86 -12.38
CA GLU A 170 -3.37 8.21 -12.63
C GLU A 170 -4.80 8.34 -12.12
N VAL A 171 -5.04 9.26 -11.19
CA VAL A 171 -6.39 9.67 -10.83
C VAL A 171 -6.66 11.03 -11.44
N ASP A 172 -7.60 11.03 -12.40
CA ASP A 172 -8.19 12.25 -12.94
C ASP A 172 -9.30 12.72 -12.00
N PHE A 173 -9.17 13.94 -11.52
CA PHE A 173 -10.19 14.55 -10.69
C PHE A 173 -11.14 15.31 -11.61
N GLY A 174 -12.19 14.60 -12.03
CA GLY A 174 -13.29 15.19 -12.79
C GLY A 174 -13.94 16.37 -12.03
N PRO A 175 -14.65 17.28 -12.73
CA PRO A 175 -15.31 18.42 -12.08
C PRO A 175 -16.20 17.92 -10.95
N GLY A 176 -16.01 18.50 -9.75
CA GLY A 176 -16.74 18.15 -8.55
C GLY A 176 -18.24 18.01 -8.83
N GLN A 177 -18.83 16.96 -8.29
CA GLN A 177 -20.27 16.80 -8.23
C GLN A 177 -20.83 17.95 -7.38
N GLU A 178 -21.19 19.06 -8.03
CA GLU A 178 -22.14 20.02 -7.49
C GLU A 178 -23.46 19.28 -7.25
N HIS A 179 -23.62 18.76 -6.03
CA HIS A 179 -24.93 18.39 -5.53
C HIS A 179 -25.80 19.65 -5.50
N GLU A 180 -26.62 19.79 -6.54
CA GLU A 180 -28.05 20.04 -6.47
C GLU A 180 -28.49 20.81 -5.21
N LYS A 181 -28.50 22.15 -5.31
CA LYS A 181 -29.37 22.95 -4.46
C LYS A 181 -30.82 22.65 -4.87
N THR A 182 -31.48 21.80 -4.09
CA THR A 182 -32.94 21.72 -4.06
C THR A 182 -33.48 23.01 -3.43
N LEU A 183 -34.23 23.77 -4.22
CA LEU A 183 -35.37 24.58 -3.77
C LEU A 183 -36.43 24.55 -4.89
#